data_AF-W1IRF1-F1
#
_entry.id   AF-W1IRF1-F1
#
_cell.length_a   1.000
_cell.length_b   1.000
_cell.length_c   1.000
_cell.angle_alpha   90.00
_cell.angle_beta   90.00
_cell.angle_gamma   90.00
#
_symmetry.space_group_name_H-M   'P 1'
#
loop_
_entity.id
_entity.type
_entity.pdbx_description
1 polymer ?
#
loop_
_entity_poly.entity_id
_entity_poly.type
_entity_poly.pdbx_seq_one_letter_code
_entity_poly.pdbx_strand_id
1 'polypeptide(L)'
;MRSNAFNRHSNAQNRFVDHDALEHELELDKKIAEQIEENRHHLRLKMRIADEIRKECETYKHPSACEKLSLTFYLLDKTPIYSNGNDLFTLNKDFSRNLFIL
;
A
#
# COMPACT_ATOMS: atom_id res chain seq x y z
N MET A 1 -56.99 -34.29 48.76
CA MET A 1 -57.00 -34.71 47.34
C MET A 1 -56.35 -33.60 46.53
N ARG A 2 -55.34 -33.96 45.71
CA ARG A 2 -54.49 -33.02 44.95
C ARG A 2 -55.32 -32.28 43.90
N SER A 3 -55.34 -30.95 43.97
CA SER A 3 -55.83 -30.10 42.87
C SER A 3 -54.82 -30.16 41.72
N ASN A 4 -55.28 -30.71 40.60
CA ASN A 4 -54.49 -31.00 39.42
C ASN A 4 -53.78 -29.77 38.85
N ALA A 5 -52.47 -29.90 38.67
CA ALA A 5 -51.65 -29.03 37.85
C ALA A 5 -52.03 -29.22 36.37
N PHE A 6 -53.00 -28.45 35.89
CA PHE A 6 -53.15 -28.23 34.45
C PHE A 6 -52.36 -26.99 34.05
N ASN A 7 -51.04 -27.16 34.07
CA ASN A 7 -50.12 -26.34 33.30
C ASN A 7 -50.39 -26.61 31.81
N ARG A 8 -51.31 -25.87 31.20
CA ARG A 8 -51.54 -25.87 29.75
C ARG A 8 -51.43 -24.45 29.21
N HIS A 9 -50.30 -23.81 29.47
CA HIS A 9 -49.80 -22.76 28.59
C HIS A 9 -49.18 -23.43 27.36
N SER A 10 -50.01 -23.97 26.46
CA SER A 10 -49.57 -24.27 25.11
C SER A 10 -49.52 -22.97 24.32
N ASN A 11 -48.52 -22.13 24.62
CA ASN A 11 -48.07 -21.11 23.68
C ASN A 11 -47.32 -21.83 22.56
N ALA A 12 -48.06 -22.55 21.71
CA ALA A 12 -47.58 -22.94 20.41
C ALA A 12 -47.46 -21.64 19.60
N GLN A 13 -46.36 -20.92 19.79
CA GLN A 13 -45.92 -19.91 18.83
C GLN A 13 -45.79 -20.62 17.50
N ASN A 14 -46.65 -20.24 16.56
CA ASN A 14 -46.65 -20.69 15.18
C ASN A 14 -45.21 -20.72 14.64
N ARG A 15 -44.68 -21.94 14.45
CA ARG A 15 -43.38 -22.21 13.81
C ARG A 15 -43.53 -22.27 12.29
N PHE A 16 -44.23 -21.30 11.71
CA PHE A 16 -44.22 -21.17 10.25
C PHE A 16 -42.97 -20.41 9.86
N VAL A 17 -42.22 -20.97 8.93
CA VAL A 17 -41.06 -20.29 8.33
C VAL A 17 -41.60 -19.07 7.62
N ASP A 18 -41.13 -17.89 8.03
CA ASP A 18 -41.41 -16.65 7.32
C ASP A 18 -40.55 -16.65 6.04
N HIS A 19 -41.17 -17.06 4.94
CA HIS A 19 -40.50 -17.20 3.65
C HIS A 19 -40.01 -15.86 3.11
N ASP A 20 -40.70 -14.75 3.44
CA ASP A 20 -40.34 -13.41 2.99
C ASP A 20 -39.08 -12.93 3.75
N ALA A 21 -39.00 -13.21 5.05
CA ALA A 21 -37.81 -12.92 5.84
C ALA A 21 -36.59 -13.75 5.36
N LEU A 22 -36.81 -15.01 5.00
CA LEU A 22 -35.76 -15.90 4.51
C LEU A 22 -35.25 -15.49 3.11
N GLU A 23 -36.13 -15.02 2.23
CA GLU A 23 -35.74 -14.49 0.92
C GLU A 23 -34.93 -13.20 1.06
N HIS A 24 -35.34 -12.31 1.96
CA HIS A 24 -34.60 -11.08 2.26
C HIS A 24 -33.21 -11.36 2.86
N GLU A 25 -33.06 -12.35 3.76
CA GLU A 25 -31.76 -12.76 4.28
C GLU A 25 -30.83 -13.28 3.16
N LEU A 26 -31.35 -14.08 2.23
CA LEU A 26 -30.60 -14.55 1.07
C LEU A 26 -30.15 -13.41 0.14
N GLU A 27 -30.97 -12.37 -0.03
CA GLU A 27 -30.59 -11.18 -0.78
C GLU A 27 -29.48 -10.37 -0.10
N LEU A 28 -29.53 -10.24 1.23
CA LEU A 28 -28.49 -9.57 2.00
C LEU A 28 -27.15 -10.31 1.90
N ASP A 29 -27.17 -11.64 2.00
CA ASP A 29 -25.96 -12.46 1.87
C ASP A 29 -25.32 -12.32 0.48
N LYS A 30 -26.14 -12.26 -0.59
CA LYS A 30 -25.65 -12.00 -1.95
C LYS A 30 -24.99 -10.62 -2.07
N LYS A 31 -25.63 -9.57 -1.54
CA LYS A 31 -25.06 -8.21 -1.55
C LYS A 31 -23.75 -8.13 -0.77
N ILE A 32 -23.65 -8.83 0.36
CA ILE A 32 -22.41 -8.90 1.15
C ILE A 32 -21.30 -9.59 0.33
N ALA A 33 -21.61 -10.70 -0.33
CA ALA A 33 -20.64 -11.41 -1.17
C ALA A 33 -20.14 -10.55 -2.34
N GLU A 34 -21.04 -9.85 -3.03
CA GLU A 34 -20.71 -8.91 -4.10
C GLU A 34 -19.79 -7.79 -3.60
N GLN A 35 -20.14 -7.16 -2.48
CA GLN A 35 -19.35 -6.08 -1.88
C GLN A 35 -17.95 -6.55 -1.48
N ILE A 36 -17.82 -7.78 -0.97
CA ILE A 36 -16.51 -8.37 -0.62
C ILE A 36 -15.65 -8.54 -1.87
N GLU A 37 -16.22 -9.02 -2.98
CA GLU A 37 -15.45 -9.23 -4.21
C GLU A 37 -15.07 -7.90 -4.87
N GLU A 38 -15.96 -6.91 -4.87
CA GLU A 38 -15.64 -5.54 -5.30
C GLU A 38 -14.50 -4.93 -4.47
N ASN A 39 -14.54 -5.08 -3.15
CA ASN A 39 -13.49 -4.59 -2.26
C ASN A 39 -12.14 -5.26 -2.54
N ARG A 40 -12.14 -6.57 -2.81
CA ARG A 40 -10.93 -7.31 -3.23
C ARG A 40 -10.40 -6.80 -4.55
N HIS A 41 -11.28 -6.56 -5.52
CA HIS A 41 -10.90 -5.99 -6.82
C HIS A 41 -10.26 -4.60 -6.65
N HIS A 42 -10.88 -3.71 -5.87
CA HIS A 42 -10.33 -2.39 -5.58
C HIS A 42 -8.97 -2.45 -4.89
N LEU A 43 -8.77 -3.36 -3.94
CA LEU A 43 -7.48 -3.54 -3.28
C LEU A 43 -6.40 -3.96 -4.29
N ARG A 44 -6.69 -4.94 -5.16
CA ARG A 44 -5.76 -5.39 -6.20
C ARG A 44 -5.37 -4.24 -7.14
N LEU A 45 -6.33 -3.40 -7.51
CA LEU A 45 -6.06 -2.23 -8.38
C LEU A 45 -5.14 -1.22 -7.67
N LYS A 46 -5.40 -0.90 -6.40
CA LYS A 46 -4.54 -0.01 -5.60
C LYS A 46 -3.11 -0.54 -5.48
N MET A 47 -2.95 -1.85 -5.25
CA MET A 47 -1.63 -2.48 -5.20
C MET A 47 -0.89 -2.34 -6.52
N ARG A 48 -1.57 -2.58 -7.66
CA ARG A 48 -0.97 -2.45 -8.99
C ARG A 48 -0.48 -1.03 -9.26
N ILE A 49 -1.29 -0.02 -8.94
CA ILE A 49 -0.91 1.40 -9.09
C ILE A 49 0.32 1.71 -8.23
N ALA A 50 0.34 1.24 -6.97
CA ALA A 50 1.49 1.44 -6.09
C ALA A 50 2.76 0.76 -6.62
N ASP A 51 2.65 -0.41 -7.24
CA ASP A 51 3.77 -1.11 -7.88
C ASP A 51 4.30 -0.36 -9.09
N GLU A 52 3.43 0.21 -9.93
CA GLU A 52 3.84 1.04 -11.07
C GLU A 52 4.58 2.29 -10.62
N ILE A 53 4.04 3.01 -9.62
CA ILE A 53 4.71 4.18 -9.04
C ILE A 53 6.09 3.80 -8.46
N ARG A 54 6.19 2.67 -7.74
CA ARG A 54 7.47 2.19 -7.21
C ARG A 54 8.47 1.90 -8.32
N LYS A 55 8.04 1.21 -9.38
CA LYS A 55 8.89 0.92 -10.54
C LYS A 55 9.37 2.21 -11.20
N GLU A 56 8.50 3.20 -11.41
CA GLU A 56 8.89 4.50 -11.96
C GLU A 56 9.94 5.19 -11.07
N CYS A 57 9.73 5.24 -9.76
CA CYS A 57 10.70 5.80 -8.82
C CYS A 57 12.05 5.05 -8.81
N GLU A 58 12.06 3.74 -8.98
CA GLU A 58 13.28 2.94 -9.08
C GLU A 58 14.00 3.14 -10.41
N THR A 59 13.27 3.21 -11.53
CA THR A 59 13.84 3.44 -12.85
C THR A 59 14.39 4.85 -13.02
N TYR A 60 13.74 5.82 -12.40
CA TYR A 60 14.18 7.21 -12.37
C TYR A 60 14.79 7.54 -11.01
N LYS A 61 15.77 6.75 -10.55
CA LYS A 61 16.61 7.13 -9.41
C LYS A 61 17.12 8.54 -9.68
N HIS A 62 16.49 9.51 -9.04
CA HIS A 62 16.81 10.90 -9.32
C HIS A 62 18.26 11.10 -8.93
N PRO A 63 19.11 11.58 -9.86
CA PRO A 63 20.50 11.78 -9.53
C PRO A 63 20.56 12.70 -8.32
N SER A 64 21.29 12.27 -7.30
CA SER A 64 21.55 13.07 -6.12
C SER A 64 22.10 14.44 -6.53
N ALA A 65 21.98 15.45 -5.67
CA ALA A 65 22.57 16.76 -5.95
C ALA A 65 24.07 16.64 -6.31
N CYS A 66 24.79 15.72 -5.67
CA CYS A 66 26.18 15.40 -6.00
C CYS A 66 26.34 14.78 -7.39
N GLU A 67 25.47 13.85 -7.80
CA GLU A 67 25.49 13.23 -9.14
C GLU A 67 25.16 14.25 -10.24
N LYS A 68 24.25 15.20 -10.02
CA LYS A 68 23.94 16.25 -10.98
C LYS A 68 25.13 17.18 -11.23
N LEU A 69 25.82 17.57 -10.16
CA LEU A 69 27.03 18.37 -10.25
C LEU A 69 28.15 17.60 -10.96
N SER A 70 28.42 16.36 -10.56
CA SER A 70 29.49 15.56 -11.15
C SER A 70 29.23 15.19 -12.61
N LEU A 71 27.98 14.92 -13.02
CA LEU A 71 27.61 14.64 -14.42
C LEU A 71 27.94 15.80 -15.35
N THR A 72 27.73 17.03 -14.90
CA THR A 72 27.98 18.23 -15.71
C THR A 72 29.48 18.44 -15.92
N PHE A 73 30.29 18.18 -14.89
CA PHE A 73 31.75 18.28 -14.98
C PHE A 73 32.37 17.12 -15.75
N TYR A 74 31.90 15.87 -15.59
CA TYR A 74 32.45 14.71 -16.32
C TYR A 74 32.38 14.87 -17.85
N LEU A 75 31.41 15.64 -18.34
CA LEU A 75 31.26 15.96 -19.77
C LEU A 75 32.26 17.00 -20.27
N LEU A 76 32.83 17.83 -19.39
CA LEU A 76 33.77 18.92 -19.72
C LEU A 76 35.22 18.58 -19.37
N ASP A 77 35.44 17.95 -18.21
CA ASP A 77 36.73 17.51 -17.71
C ASP A 77 36.57 16.17 -16.96
N LYS A 78 37.41 15.19 -17.28
CA LYS A 78 37.33 13.83 -16.70
C LYS A 78 38.06 13.72 -15.36
N THR A 79 38.41 14.85 -14.74
CA THR A 79 39.04 14.88 -13.42
C THR A 79 38.07 14.34 -12.36
N PRO A 80 38.44 13.29 -11.60
CA PRO A 80 37.56 12.72 -10.59
C PRO A 80 37.39 13.68 -9.41
N ILE A 81 36.13 13.97 -9.07
CA ILE A 81 35.75 14.76 -7.89
C ILE A 81 35.31 13.79 -6.79
N TYR A 82 35.84 13.96 -5.60
CA TYR A 82 35.55 13.17 -4.41
C TYR A 82 34.71 13.98 -3.42
N SER A 83 33.91 13.30 -2.59
CA SER A 83 33.13 13.91 -1.52
C SER A 83 33.38 13.20 -0.19
N ASN A 84 33.49 13.97 0.89
CA ASN A 84 33.51 13.46 2.27
C ASN A 84 32.18 13.67 3.01
N GLY A 85 31.13 14.12 2.31
CA GLY A 85 29.82 14.45 2.87
C GLY A 85 29.58 15.93 3.14
N ASN A 86 30.65 16.71 3.43
CA ASN A 86 30.56 18.15 3.66
C ASN A 86 31.19 18.96 2.52
N ASP A 87 32.36 18.52 2.05
CA ASP A 87 33.18 19.19 1.06
C ASP A 87 33.36 18.33 -0.19
N LEU A 88 33.55 19.01 -1.33
CA LEU A 88 34.00 18.42 -2.57
C LEU A 88 35.49 18.75 -2.77
N PHE A 89 36.26 17.79 -3.27
CA PHE A 89 37.69 18.00 -3.50
C PHE A 89 38.24 17.15 -4.66
N THR A 90 39.34 17.59 -5.24
CA THR A 90 40.15 16.81 -6.19
C THR A 90 41.45 16.34 -5.54
N LEU A 91 42.05 15.29 -6.11
CA LEU A 91 43.31 14.75 -5.65
C LEU A 91 44.41 15.02 -6.68
N ASN A 92 45.53 15.54 -6.20
CA ASN A 92 46.75 15.64 -6.99
C ASN A 92 47.49 14.29 -7.02
N LYS A 93 48.55 14.19 -7.83
CA LYS A 93 49.36 12.96 -7.95
C LYS A 93 50.04 12.53 -6.65
N ASP A 94 50.26 13.47 -5.73
CA ASP A 94 50.79 13.26 -4.39
C ASP A 94 49.70 12.98 -3.35
N PHE A 95 48.44 12.80 -3.77
CA PHE A 95 47.26 12.62 -2.93
C PHE A 95 46.93 13.82 -2.01
N SER A 96 47.51 14.99 -2.27
CA SER A 96 47.07 16.22 -1.63
C SER A 96 45.66 16.60 -2.08
N ARG A 97 44.86 17.13 -1.15
CA ARG A 97 43.47 17.51 -1.39
C ARG A 97 43.39 18.97 -1.79
N ASN A 98 42.78 19.24 -2.94
CA ASN A 98 42.42 20.58 -3.37
C ASN A 98 40.91 20.76 -3.23
N LEU A 99 40.47 21.76 -2.47
CA LEU A 99 39.05 22.06 -2.30
C LEU A 99 38.44 22.41 -3.67
N PHE A 100 37.35 21.74 -4.01
CA PHE A 100 36.62 22.00 -5.22
C PHE A 100 35.52 23.03 -4.95
N ILE A 101 35.55 24.14 -5.68
CA ILE A 101 34.58 25.23 -5.57
C ILE A 101 33.92 25.38 -6.94
N LEU A 102 32.59 25.47 -6.94
CA LEU A 102 31.71 25.61 -8.11
C LEU A 102 31.81 26.99 -8.76
#